data_AF-A0A6I9LIQ3-F1
#
_entry.id   AF-A0A6I9LIQ3-F1
#
_cell.length_a   1.000
_cell.length_b   1.000
_cell.length_c   1.000
_cell.angle_alpha   90.00
_cell.angle_beta   90.00
_cell.angle_gamma   90.00
#
_symmetry.space_group_name_H-M   'P 1'
#
loop_
_entity.id
_entity.type
_entity.pdbx_description
1 polymer ?
#
loop_
_entity_poly.entity_id
_entity_poly.type
_entity_poly.pdbx_seq_one_letter_code
_entity_poly.pdbx_strand_id
1 'polypeptide(L)'
;MASQNQKRCSKLWRICFGGWLKIVTGSLLTYYVVFCLDNEMVLINKEMPPRFMYPQEWQHLTIFILLTLDGCVEVMSKNVPRQRWVVLERGSTALAFYVLLLLLVSHVQVSSKMELQVHSLLILVVFLLMLVLTAELWACGSFCLQLIKTFLFLMMGTWLMQAAFILFRPVSGYPWEDDDISDIMFVTTFFCWHVMINALCLVGVYGFSSFWHCYYSPSLRLGASKRVLYHESSSGTFYQLLQDADDQALLPSKSSPCDRA
;
A
#
# COMPACT_ATOMS: atom_id res chain seq x y z
N MET A 1 -23.00 -26.70 8.27
CA MET A 1 -21.83 -26.26 9.08
C MET A 1 -20.56 -25.98 8.26
N ALA A 2 -20.33 -26.62 7.11
CA ALA A 2 -19.10 -26.40 6.30
C ALA A 2 -18.97 -24.98 5.67
N SER A 3 -20.08 -24.32 5.32
CA SER A 3 -20.06 -23.02 4.64
C SER A 3 -19.68 -21.82 5.53
N GLN A 4 -19.89 -21.94 6.85
CA GLN A 4 -19.62 -20.86 7.81
C GLN A 4 -18.15 -20.86 8.24
N ASN A 5 -17.55 -22.05 8.39
CA ASN A 5 -16.11 -22.21 8.63
C ASN A 5 -15.28 -21.80 7.41
N GLN A 6 -15.76 -22.04 6.18
CA GLN A 6 -15.06 -21.60 4.96
C GLN A 6 -15.10 -20.07 4.78
N LYS A 7 -16.22 -19.40 5.12
CA LYS A 7 -16.32 -17.94 5.14
C LYS A 7 -15.54 -17.29 6.28
N ARG A 8 -15.41 -17.96 7.41
CA ARG A 8 -14.62 -17.51 8.56
C ARG A 8 -13.12 -17.72 8.32
N CYS A 9 -12.73 -18.85 7.72
CA CYS A 9 -11.39 -19.07 7.20
C CYS A 9 -11.04 -18.06 6.11
N SER A 10 -11.90 -17.74 5.14
CA SER A 10 -11.59 -16.75 4.10
C SER A 10 -11.53 -15.31 4.62
N LYS A 11 -12.20 -15.00 5.73
CA LYS A 11 -12.09 -13.71 6.44
C LYS A 11 -10.81 -13.60 7.28
N LEU A 12 -10.39 -14.69 7.94
CA LEU A 12 -9.07 -14.81 8.56
C LEU A 12 -7.94 -14.91 7.52
N TRP A 13 -8.22 -15.48 6.35
CA TRP A 13 -7.30 -15.70 5.23
C TRP A 13 -7.15 -14.49 4.29
N ARG A 14 -7.88 -13.39 4.52
CA ARG A 14 -7.58 -12.09 3.90
C ARG A 14 -6.41 -11.44 4.67
N ILE A 15 -5.32 -12.21 4.74
CA ILE A 15 -4.22 -12.23 5.71
C ILE A 15 -3.44 -10.92 5.69
N CYS A 16 -2.96 -10.54 6.87
CA CYS A 16 -1.92 -9.54 7.11
C CYS A 16 -0.58 -9.92 6.49
N PHE A 17 -0.54 -10.38 5.24
CA PHE A 17 0.64 -10.93 4.60
C PHE A 17 1.77 -9.90 4.60
N GLY A 18 1.43 -8.64 4.30
CA GLY A 18 2.37 -7.52 4.40
C GLY A 18 2.96 -7.33 5.80
N GLY A 19 2.13 -7.38 6.86
CA GLY A 19 2.60 -7.24 8.24
C GLY A 19 3.49 -8.41 8.69
N TRP A 20 3.10 -9.64 8.38
CA TRP A 20 3.92 -10.83 8.65
C TRP A 20 5.25 -10.82 7.88
N LEU A 21 5.22 -10.40 6.61
CA LEU A 21 6.43 -10.27 5.80
C LEU A 21 7.40 -9.26 6.44
N LYS A 22 6.92 -8.09 6.88
CA LYS A 22 7.74 -7.09 7.59
C LYS A 22 8.35 -7.66 8.87
N ILE A 23 7.58 -8.38 9.68
CA ILE A 23 8.05 -9.01 10.91
C ILE A 23 9.17 -10.02 10.61
N VAL A 24 8.93 -10.95 9.67
CA VAL A 24 9.88 -12.01 9.32
C VAL A 24 11.16 -11.40 8.73
N THR A 25 11.04 -10.50 7.76
CA THR A 25 12.20 -9.84 7.14
C THR A 25 12.98 -9.02 8.15
N GLY A 26 12.32 -8.18 8.96
CA GLY A 26 12.99 -7.36 9.97
C GLY A 26 13.67 -8.19 11.05
N SER A 27 13.04 -9.28 11.50
CA SER A 27 13.61 -10.18 12.52
C SER A 27 14.83 -10.95 11.98
N LEU A 28 14.76 -11.44 10.75
CA LEU A 28 15.88 -12.13 10.10
C LEU A 28 17.09 -11.20 9.90
N LEU A 29 16.86 -9.97 9.46
CA LEU A 29 17.93 -8.98 9.27
C LEU A 29 18.52 -8.52 10.61
N THR A 30 17.69 -8.36 11.64
CA THR A 30 18.13 -8.08 13.01
C THR A 30 19.03 -9.22 13.52
N TYR A 31 18.59 -10.47 13.35
CA TYR A 31 19.39 -11.64 13.72
C TYR A 31 20.72 -11.68 12.97
N TYR A 32 20.71 -11.42 11.67
CA TYR A 32 21.94 -11.36 10.86
C TYR A 32 22.93 -10.31 11.38
N VAL A 33 22.49 -9.09 11.66
CA VAL A 33 23.37 -8.03 12.16
C VAL A 33 23.94 -8.36 13.54
N VAL A 34 23.13 -8.93 14.43
CA VAL A 34 23.55 -9.20 15.82
C VAL A 34 24.47 -10.43 15.92
N PHE A 35 24.22 -11.46 15.12
CA PHE A 35 24.88 -12.76 15.28
C PHE A 35 25.84 -13.15 14.15
N CYS A 36 25.67 -12.59 12.94
CA CYS A 36 26.49 -12.97 11.79
C CYS A 36 27.55 -11.93 11.42
N LEU A 37 27.48 -10.72 11.96
CA LEU A 37 28.59 -9.78 11.88
C LEU A 37 29.53 -10.09 13.04
N ASP A 38 30.76 -10.52 12.73
CA ASP A 38 31.80 -11.00 13.67
C ASP A 38 32.21 -10.01 14.77
N ASN A 39 31.68 -8.78 14.70
CA ASN A 39 31.86 -7.77 15.71
C ASN A 39 30.70 -7.85 16.70
N GLU A 40 30.91 -8.51 17.84
CA GLU A 40 30.03 -8.36 19.00
C GLU A 40 29.62 -6.88 19.09
N MET A 41 28.32 -6.57 19.01
CA MET A 41 27.76 -5.20 18.92
C MET A 41 28.05 -4.40 20.21
N VAL A 42 29.32 -4.12 20.46
CA VAL A 42 29.85 -3.44 21.62
C VAL A 42 29.59 -1.96 21.41
N LEU A 43 28.79 -1.35 22.27
CA LEU A 43 28.43 0.05 22.16
C LEU A 43 29.64 0.98 22.39
N ILE A 44 30.43 0.68 23.43
CA ILE A 44 31.59 1.45 23.86
C ILE A 44 32.67 0.46 24.28
N ASN A 45 33.84 0.53 23.64
CA ASN A 45 35.01 -0.21 24.09
C ASN A 45 35.71 0.58 25.21
N LYS A 46 35.95 -0.07 26.35
CA LYS A 46 36.63 0.53 27.52
C LYS A 46 38.16 0.62 27.37
N GLU A 47 38.73 -0.04 26.37
CA GLU A 47 40.18 -0.11 26.11
C GLU A 47 40.68 1.00 25.16
N MET A 48 39.77 1.71 24.50
CA MET A 48 40.05 2.83 23.59
C MET A 48 39.45 4.13 24.15
N PRO A 49 39.90 5.32 23.71
CA PRO A 49 39.23 6.58 24.07
C PRO A 49 37.72 6.48 23.76
N PRO A 50 36.84 7.07 24.60
CA PRO A 50 35.40 6.85 24.53
C PRO A 50 34.85 7.29 23.18
N ARG A 51 34.62 6.31 22.30
CA ARG A 51 34.03 6.46 20.97
C ARG A 51 32.99 5.36 20.79
N PHE A 52 31.89 5.71 20.14
CA PHE A 52 30.88 4.73 19.75
C PHE A 52 31.44 3.83 18.66
N MET A 53 31.34 2.52 18.84
CA MET A 53 31.83 1.54 17.87
C MET A 53 30.69 1.13 16.92
N TYR A 54 31.05 0.83 15.68
CA TYR A 54 30.14 0.31 14.65
C TYR A 54 28.85 1.15 14.40
N PRO A 55 28.94 2.49 14.25
CA PRO A 55 27.77 3.34 14.13
C PRO A 55 26.85 2.97 12.95
N GLN A 56 27.41 2.50 11.83
CA GLN A 56 26.65 2.04 10.67
C GLN A 56 25.81 0.79 10.99
N GLU A 57 26.35 -0.17 11.75
CA GLU A 57 25.62 -1.38 12.13
C GLU A 57 24.47 -1.07 13.10
N TRP A 58 24.68 -0.13 14.03
CA TRP A 58 23.62 0.35 14.91
C TRP A 58 22.49 1.06 14.15
N GLN A 59 22.80 1.80 13.08
CA GLN A 59 21.79 2.40 12.21
C GLN A 59 20.99 1.33 11.48
N HIS A 60 21.64 0.33 10.87
CA HIS A 60 20.96 -0.78 10.21
C HIS A 60 20.08 -1.59 11.17
N LEU A 61 20.61 -1.91 12.37
CA LEU A 61 19.85 -2.56 13.42
C LEU A 61 18.57 -1.78 13.76
N THR A 62 18.68 -0.46 13.90
CA THR A 62 17.52 0.41 14.19
C THR A 62 16.49 0.35 13.07
N ILE A 63 16.91 0.39 11.80
CA ILE A 63 16.02 0.25 10.63
C ILE A 63 15.28 -1.10 10.66
N PHE A 64 15.98 -2.19 10.96
CA PHE A 64 15.39 -3.54 10.99
C PHE A 64 14.41 -3.76 12.15
N ILE A 65 14.70 -3.16 13.31
CA ILE A 65 13.78 -3.12 14.44
C ILE A 65 12.51 -2.33 14.09
N LEU A 66 12.65 -1.15 13.46
CA LEU A 66 11.50 -0.34 13.03
C LEU A 66 10.63 -1.09 12.03
N LEU A 67 11.23 -1.81 11.07
CA LEU A 67 10.50 -2.64 10.11
C LEU A 67 9.68 -3.73 10.83
N THR A 68 10.29 -4.40 11.82
CA THR A 68 9.62 -5.41 12.64
C THR A 68 8.45 -4.80 13.42
N LEU A 69 8.66 -3.66 14.08
CA LEU A 69 7.64 -2.97 14.88
C LEU A 69 6.46 -2.49 14.04
N ASP A 70 6.70 -1.90 12.87
CA ASP A 70 5.64 -1.50 11.94
C ASP A 70 4.82 -2.71 11.46
N GLY A 71 5.50 -3.84 11.17
CA GLY A 71 4.84 -5.11 10.89
C GLY A 71 3.96 -5.61 12.05
N CYS A 72 4.44 -5.51 13.30
CA CYS A 72 3.68 -5.85 14.49
C CYS A 72 2.42 -4.98 14.63
N VAL A 73 2.55 -3.66 14.46
CA VAL A 73 1.40 -2.73 14.50
C VAL A 73 0.36 -3.08 13.45
N GLU A 74 0.78 -3.40 12.22
CA GLU A 74 -0.11 -3.85 11.16
C GLU A 74 -0.85 -5.14 11.49
N VAL A 75 -0.15 -6.15 12.03
CA VAL A 75 -0.74 -7.42 12.43
C VAL A 75 -1.71 -7.21 13.60
N MET A 76 -1.31 -6.45 14.62
CA MET A 76 -2.13 -6.18 15.79
C MET A 76 -3.40 -5.41 15.43
N SER A 77 -3.31 -4.34 14.64
CA SER A 77 -4.45 -3.54 14.22
C SER A 77 -5.53 -4.35 13.47
N LYS A 78 -5.11 -5.37 12.72
CA LYS A 78 -6.01 -6.21 11.92
C LYS A 78 -6.57 -7.42 12.69
N ASN A 79 -5.90 -7.91 13.73
CA ASN A 79 -6.26 -9.16 14.43
C ASN A 79 -6.77 -8.98 15.86
N VAL A 80 -6.40 -7.91 16.56
CA VAL A 80 -6.68 -7.76 18.00
C VAL A 80 -8.01 -7.04 18.25
N PRO A 81 -8.25 -5.82 17.74
CA PRO A 81 -9.50 -5.11 17.99
C PRO A 81 -10.65 -5.62 17.11
N ARG A 82 -11.89 -5.48 17.60
CA ARG A 82 -13.13 -5.77 16.84
C ARG A 82 -13.27 -4.90 15.58
N GLN A 83 -12.55 -3.77 15.53
CA GLN A 83 -12.51 -2.82 14.43
C GLN A 83 -11.07 -2.38 14.16
N ARG A 84 -10.67 -2.36 12.88
CA ARG A 84 -9.30 -2.03 12.45
C ARG A 84 -8.91 -0.60 12.82
N TRP A 85 -7.72 -0.42 13.41
CA TRP A 85 -7.18 0.88 13.81
C TRP A 85 -6.32 1.49 12.70
N VAL A 86 -6.99 1.96 11.65
CA VAL A 86 -6.33 2.51 10.44
C VAL A 86 -5.41 3.70 10.75
N VAL A 87 -5.77 4.53 11.74
CA VAL A 87 -4.96 5.68 12.15
C VAL A 87 -3.63 5.23 12.76
N LEU A 88 -3.64 4.18 13.58
CA LEU A 88 -2.43 3.64 14.21
C LEU A 88 -1.48 3.06 13.15
N GLU A 89 -2.01 2.32 12.17
CA GLU A 89 -1.22 1.77 11.06
C GLU A 89 -0.56 2.87 10.24
N ARG A 90 -1.31 3.91 9.87
CA ARG A 90 -0.75 5.03 9.11
C ARG A 90 0.26 5.84 9.92
N GLY A 91 -0.03 6.05 11.20
CA GLY A 91 0.84 6.74 12.14
C GLY A 91 2.15 5.99 12.36
N SER A 92 2.12 4.67 12.53
CA SER A 92 3.33 3.85 12.68
C SER A 92 4.18 3.89 11.42
N THR A 93 3.56 3.75 10.25
CA THR A 93 4.29 3.80 8.98
C THR A 93 4.89 5.19 8.77
N ALA A 94 4.14 6.28 9.02
CA ALA A 94 4.71 7.63 8.94
C ALA A 94 5.92 7.79 9.88
N LEU A 95 5.78 7.39 11.14
CA LEU A 95 6.87 7.45 12.13
C LEU A 95 8.10 6.64 11.68
N ALA A 96 7.91 5.43 11.14
CA ALA A 96 8.99 4.61 10.62
C ALA A 96 9.76 5.34 9.50
N PHE A 97 9.06 6.05 8.62
CA PHE A 97 9.66 6.86 7.57
C PHE A 97 10.38 8.11 8.09
N TYR A 98 9.88 8.76 9.15
CA TYR A 98 10.60 9.85 9.82
C TYR A 98 11.94 9.37 10.39
N VAL A 99 11.95 8.25 11.11
CA VAL A 99 13.19 7.72 11.68
C VAL A 99 14.13 7.21 10.59
N LEU A 100 13.60 6.55 9.55
CA LEU A 100 14.39 6.12 8.39
C LEU A 100 15.10 7.32 7.73
N LEU A 101 14.39 8.43 7.53
CA LEU A 101 14.98 9.64 6.95
C LEU A 101 16.11 10.20 7.84
N LEU A 102 15.91 10.27 9.15
CA LEU A 102 16.93 10.74 10.10
C LEU A 102 18.19 9.87 10.07
N LEU A 103 18.01 8.55 10.00
CA LEU A 103 19.14 7.61 9.89
C LEU A 103 19.85 7.76 8.55
N LEU A 104 19.12 7.92 7.44
CA LEU A 104 19.72 8.07 6.12
C LEU A 104 20.53 9.37 5.97
N VAL A 105 20.04 10.48 6.55
CA VAL A 105 20.75 11.78 6.55
C VAL A 105 22.01 11.74 7.41
N SER A 106 22.03 10.96 8.50
CA SER A 106 23.23 10.79 9.31
C SER A 106 24.20 9.77 8.70
N HIS A 107 23.70 8.74 8.02
CA HIS A 107 24.49 7.74 7.30
C HIS A 107 25.37 8.37 6.23
N VAL A 108 24.80 9.27 5.44
CA VAL A 108 25.47 9.83 4.26
C VAL A 108 26.65 10.77 4.58
N GLN A 109 26.77 11.25 5.82
CA GLN A 109 27.84 12.17 6.22
C GLN A 109 29.24 11.53 6.23
N VAL A 110 29.30 10.19 6.28
CA VAL A 110 30.54 9.42 6.33
C VAL A 110 30.79 8.59 5.06
N SER A 111 29.90 8.68 4.08
CA SER A 111 29.92 7.89 2.84
C SER A 111 30.92 8.43 1.80
N SER A 112 31.37 7.57 0.89
CA SER A 112 32.15 7.98 -0.30
C SER A 112 31.32 8.83 -1.26
N LYS A 113 31.94 9.46 -2.28
CA LYS A 113 31.23 10.35 -3.22
C LYS A 113 30.13 9.63 -4.01
N MET A 114 30.38 8.41 -4.47
CA MET A 114 29.37 7.68 -5.22
C MET A 114 28.25 7.18 -4.32
N GLU A 115 28.61 6.63 -3.15
CA GLU A 115 27.66 6.20 -2.14
C GLU A 115 26.78 7.37 -1.69
N LEU A 116 27.37 8.56 -1.49
CA LEU A 116 26.68 9.81 -1.22
C LEU A 116 25.65 10.14 -2.29
N GLN A 117 25.98 10.04 -3.58
CA GLN A 117 25.03 10.34 -4.66
C GLN A 117 23.86 9.36 -4.66
N VAL A 118 24.13 8.05 -4.53
CA VAL A 118 23.11 7.00 -4.52
C VAL A 118 22.15 7.18 -3.34
N HIS A 119 22.69 7.44 -2.14
CA HIS A 119 21.91 7.66 -0.94
C HIS A 119 21.19 9.02 -0.96
N SER A 120 21.75 10.07 -1.56
CA SER A 120 21.10 11.38 -1.69
C SER A 120 19.81 11.29 -2.53
N LEU A 121 19.84 10.51 -3.62
CA LEU A 121 18.65 10.23 -4.42
C LEU A 121 17.60 9.41 -3.64
N LEU A 122 18.05 8.48 -2.78
CA LEU A 122 17.16 7.76 -1.88
C LEU A 122 16.54 8.69 -0.82
N ILE A 123 17.32 9.61 -0.23
CA ILE A 123 16.86 10.64 0.73
C ILE A 123 15.74 11.46 0.10
N LEU A 124 15.90 11.89 -1.16
CA LEU A 124 14.87 12.62 -1.89
C LEU A 124 13.55 11.84 -1.94
N VAL A 125 13.58 10.57 -2.33
CA VAL A 125 12.37 9.73 -2.43
C VAL A 125 11.74 9.49 -1.06
N VAL A 126 12.55 9.17 -0.04
CA VAL A 126 12.09 8.93 1.33
C VAL A 126 11.48 10.19 1.94
N PHE A 127 12.07 11.36 1.70
CA PHE A 127 11.54 12.65 2.15
C PHE A 127 10.18 12.94 1.51
N LEU A 128 10.05 12.80 0.20
CA LEU A 128 8.77 12.97 -0.49
C LEU A 128 7.71 11.98 0.01
N LEU A 129 8.10 10.73 0.26
CA LEU A 129 7.19 9.71 0.77
C LEU A 129 6.74 10.03 2.21
N MET A 130 7.64 10.51 3.07
CA MET A 130 7.30 11.01 4.40
C MET A 130 6.27 12.14 4.35
N LEU A 131 6.42 13.11 3.44
CA LEU A 131 5.45 14.20 3.26
C LEU A 131 4.08 13.67 2.86
N VAL A 132 4.03 12.72 1.91
CA VAL A 132 2.77 12.12 1.45
C VAL A 132 2.10 11.30 2.55
N LEU A 133 2.86 10.51 3.32
CA LEU A 133 2.35 9.75 4.46
C LEU A 133 1.80 10.69 5.54
N THR A 134 2.48 11.80 5.80
CA THR A 134 2.01 12.83 6.74
C THR A 134 0.72 13.47 6.23
N ALA A 135 0.65 13.84 4.95
CA ALA A 135 -0.55 14.40 4.34
C ALA A 135 -1.75 13.42 4.39
N GLU A 136 -1.51 12.11 4.25
CA GLU A 136 -2.54 11.07 4.31
C GLU A 136 -3.15 10.89 5.73
N LEU A 137 -2.45 11.33 6.78
CA LEU A 137 -3.02 11.38 8.13
C LEU A 137 -4.17 12.38 8.24
N TRP A 138 -4.07 13.50 7.51
CA TRP A 138 -5.07 14.58 7.51
C TRP A 138 -6.12 14.41 6.41
N ALA A 139 -5.68 14.07 5.19
CA ALA A 139 -6.52 13.95 4.00
C ALA A 139 -6.75 12.47 3.63
N CYS A 140 -7.35 11.72 4.56
CA CYS A 140 -7.66 10.31 4.38
C CYS A 140 -8.54 10.08 3.13
N GLY A 141 -8.05 9.30 2.17
CA GLY A 141 -8.86 8.82 1.04
C GLY A 141 -8.73 9.60 -0.27
N SER A 142 -7.83 10.57 -0.36
CA SER A 142 -7.48 11.20 -1.65
C SER A 142 -6.87 10.18 -2.61
N PHE A 143 -7.52 9.95 -3.74
CA PHE A 143 -7.00 9.09 -4.81
C PHE A 143 -5.63 9.59 -5.33
N CYS A 144 -5.46 10.92 -5.43
CA CYS A 144 -4.20 11.52 -5.85
C CYS A 144 -3.07 11.20 -4.87
N LEU A 145 -3.30 11.31 -3.56
CA LEU A 145 -2.29 10.94 -2.55
C LEU A 145 -1.97 9.45 -2.61
N GLN A 146 -2.95 8.59 -2.85
CA GLN A 146 -2.73 7.15 -3.02
C GLN A 146 -1.87 6.83 -4.25
N LEU A 147 -2.11 7.52 -5.36
CA LEU A 147 -1.30 7.38 -6.58
C LEU A 147 0.14 7.82 -6.35
N ILE A 148 0.35 9.01 -5.80
CA ILE A 148 1.68 9.55 -5.52
C ILE A 148 2.42 8.64 -4.52
N LYS A 149 1.74 8.21 -3.46
CA LYS A 149 2.31 7.26 -2.49
C LYS A 149 2.76 5.97 -3.16
N THR A 150 1.92 5.39 -4.01
CA THR A 150 2.25 4.14 -4.72
C THR A 150 3.43 4.33 -5.67
N PHE A 151 3.47 5.45 -6.39
CA PHE A 151 4.61 5.84 -7.23
C PHE A 151 5.90 5.94 -6.43
N LEU A 152 5.89 6.65 -5.31
CA LEU A 152 7.06 6.85 -4.46
C LEU A 152 7.54 5.55 -3.81
N PHE A 153 6.64 4.66 -3.37
CA PHE A 153 7.02 3.32 -2.88
C PHE A 153 7.67 2.47 -3.97
N LEU A 154 7.12 2.50 -5.18
CA LEU A 154 7.70 1.78 -6.33
C LEU A 154 9.09 2.35 -6.68
N MET A 155 9.22 3.67 -6.65
CA MET A 155 10.47 4.37 -6.90
C MET A 155 11.53 4.04 -5.84
N MET A 156 11.15 4.05 -4.56
CA MET A 156 12.02 3.64 -3.44
C MET A 156 12.48 2.19 -3.60
N GLY A 157 11.57 1.26 -3.87
CA GLY A 157 11.90 -0.17 -3.98
C GLY A 157 12.80 -0.48 -5.17
N THR A 158 12.48 0.05 -6.36
CA THR A 158 13.30 -0.16 -7.55
C THR A 158 14.67 0.51 -7.43
N TRP A 159 14.76 1.69 -6.81
CA TRP A 159 16.04 2.35 -6.56
C TRP A 159 16.90 1.60 -5.55
N LEU A 160 16.32 1.11 -4.44
CA LEU A 160 17.06 0.28 -3.47
C LEU A 160 17.66 -0.97 -4.12
N MET A 161 16.92 -1.61 -5.05
CA MET A 161 17.43 -2.75 -5.79
C MET A 161 18.62 -2.37 -6.68
N GLN A 162 18.53 -1.25 -7.41
CA GLN A 162 19.62 -0.74 -8.24
C GLN A 162 20.84 -0.31 -7.39
N ALA A 163 20.60 0.35 -6.25
CA ALA A 163 21.63 0.76 -5.30
C ALA A 163 22.39 -0.45 -4.75
N ALA A 164 21.71 -1.57 -4.47
CA ALA A 164 22.37 -2.80 -4.04
C ALA A 164 23.32 -3.36 -5.12
N PHE A 165 22.95 -3.31 -6.40
CA PHE A 165 23.83 -3.69 -7.50
C PHE A 165 25.01 -2.72 -7.66
N ILE A 166 24.79 -1.43 -7.47
CA ILE A 166 25.86 -0.44 -7.55
C ILE A 166 26.89 -0.65 -6.43
N LEU A 167 26.43 -0.85 -5.18
CA LEU A 167 27.29 -0.88 -4.00
C LEU A 167 27.92 -2.26 -3.72
N PHE A 168 27.21 -3.37 -3.97
CA PHE A 168 27.67 -4.70 -3.55
C PHE A 168 28.09 -5.62 -4.71
N ARG A 169 27.54 -5.45 -5.92
CA ARG A 169 27.87 -6.33 -7.05
C ARG A 169 27.48 -5.70 -8.40
N PRO A 170 28.40 -4.98 -9.07
CA PRO A 170 28.10 -4.40 -10.37
C PRO A 170 27.81 -5.52 -11.38
N VAL A 171 26.64 -5.49 -12.01
CA VAL A 171 26.21 -6.49 -13.01
C VAL A 171 27.17 -6.51 -14.21
N SER A 172 27.88 -5.41 -14.47
CA SER A 172 28.90 -5.28 -15.52
C SER A 172 30.24 -5.96 -15.19
N GLY A 173 30.49 -6.31 -13.92
CA GLY A 173 31.76 -6.87 -13.46
C GLY A 173 32.89 -5.85 -13.26
N TYR A 174 32.66 -4.57 -13.58
CA TYR A 174 33.61 -3.47 -13.33
C TYR A 174 33.19 -2.71 -12.06
N PRO A 175 34.10 -2.47 -11.10
CA PRO A 175 33.81 -1.63 -9.94
C PRO A 175 33.56 -0.19 -10.40
N TRP A 176 32.58 0.45 -9.80
CA TRP A 176 32.33 1.88 -10.04
C TRP A 176 33.40 2.71 -9.33
N GLU A 177 33.87 3.77 -9.97
CA GLU A 177 35.00 4.57 -9.46
C GLU A 177 34.49 5.87 -8.83
N ASP A 178 34.79 6.08 -7.55
CA ASP A 178 34.25 7.19 -6.73
C ASP A 178 34.61 8.60 -7.25
N ASP A 179 35.67 8.72 -8.06
CA ASP A 179 36.18 10.00 -8.56
C ASP A 179 35.85 10.25 -10.04
N ASP A 180 35.19 9.33 -10.74
CA ASP A 180 34.75 9.58 -12.12
C ASP A 180 33.41 10.34 -12.14
N ILE A 181 33.46 11.57 -12.64
CA ILE A 181 32.27 12.41 -12.85
C ILE A 181 31.26 11.72 -13.77
N SER A 182 31.74 10.92 -14.73
CA SER A 182 30.91 10.14 -15.65
C SER A 182 30.00 9.17 -14.88
N ASP A 183 30.57 8.42 -13.94
CA ASP A 183 29.84 7.43 -13.14
C ASP A 183 28.73 8.09 -12.31
N ILE A 184 29.04 9.23 -11.66
CA ILE A 184 28.07 10.02 -10.90
C ILE A 184 26.93 10.54 -11.78
N MET A 185 27.23 10.98 -13.01
CA MET A 185 26.23 11.43 -13.98
C MET A 185 25.34 10.26 -14.46
N PHE A 186 25.92 9.09 -14.68
CA PHE A 186 25.17 7.88 -15.05
C PHE A 186 24.22 7.42 -13.94
N VAL A 187 24.63 7.48 -12.66
CA VAL A 187 23.75 7.18 -11.51
C VAL A 187 22.45 8.01 -11.57
N THR A 188 22.58 9.31 -11.82
CA THR A 188 21.41 10.21 -11.93
C THR A 188 20.58 9.89 -13.18
N THR A 189 21.23 9.50 -14.27
CA THR A 189 20.55 9.08 -15.50
C THR A 189 19.71 7.82 -15.28
N PHE A 190 20.26 6.81 -14.60
CA PHE A 190 19.51 5.61 -14.22
C PHE A 190 18.33 5.97 -13.33
N PHE A 191 18.52 6.84 -12.34
CA PHE A 191 17.42 7.31 -11.50
C PHE A 191 16.29 7.92 -12.34
N CYS A 192 16.59 8.78 -13.32
CA CYS A 192 15.59 9.33 -14.24
C CYS A 192 14.89 8.24 -15.08
N TRP A 193 15.60 7.22 -15.53
CA TRP A 193 14.98 6.08 -16.22
C TRP A 193 14.01 5.32 -15.33
N HIS A 194 14.36 5.10 -14.05
CA HIS A 194 13.44 4.51 -13.09
C HIS A 194 12.18 5.37 -12.90
N VAL A 195 12.30 6.70 -12.79
CA VAL A 195 11.15 7.62 -12.70
C VAL A 195 10.21 7.43 -13.90
N MET A 196 10.77 7.43 -15.12
CA MET A 196 9.98 7.25 -16.34
C MET A 196 9.32 5.88 -16.42
N ILE A 197 10.06 4.80 -16.17
CA ILE A 197 9.57 3.42 -16.24
C ILE A 197 8.48 3.19 -15.18
N ASN A 198 8.68 3.65 -13.95
CA ASN A 198 7.71 3.51 -12.88
C ASN A 198 6.42 4.31 -13.17
N ALA A 199 6.55 5.51 -13.73
CA ALA A 199 5.39 6.31 -14.14
C ALA A 199 4.60 5.61 -15.27
N LEU A 200 5.30 5.12 -16.30
CA LEU A 200 4.69 4.37 -17.40
C LEU A 200 4.02 3.08 -16.90
N CYS A 201 4.65 2.36 -15.97
CA CYS A 201 4.09 1.15 -15.36
C CYS A 201 2.78 1.46 -14.64
N LEU A 202 2.75 2.52 -13.83
CA LEU A 202 1.54 2.95 -13.13
C LEU A 202 0.43 3.37 -14.09
N VAL A 203 0.73 4.22 -15.07
CA VAL A 203 -0.24 4.61 -16.10
C VAL A 203 -0.76 3.39 -16.86
N GLY A 204 0.12 2.44 -17.21
CA GLY A 204 -0.25 1.20 -17.87
C GLY A 204 -1.20 0.34 -17.03
N VAL A 205 -0.89 0.13 -15.75
CA VAL A 205 -1.73 -0.68 -14.85
C VAL A 205 -3.10 -0.02 -14.62
N TYR A 206 -3.15 1.28 -14.32
CA TYR A 206 -4.40 1.99 -14.10
C TYR A 206 -5.22 2.13 -15.38
N GLY A 207 -4.57 2.43 -16.51
CA GLY A 207 -5.19 2.53 -17.82
C GLY A 207 -5.77 1.19 -18.28
N PHE A 208 -5.00 0.10 -18.19
CA PHE A 208 -5.47 -1.25 -18.51
C PHE A 208 -6.61 -1.69 -17.60
N SER A 209 -6.51 -1.43 -16.29
CA SER A 209 -7.58 -1.75 -15.33
C SER A 209 -8.87 -0.99 -15.63
N SER A 210 -8.77 0.29 -15.97
CA SER A 210 -9.92 1.10 -16.38
C SER A 210 -10.52 0.62 -17.69
N PHE A 211 -9.68 0.31 -18.69
CA PHE A 211 -10.13 -0.23 -19.97
C PHE A 211 -10.86 -1.56 -19.79
N TRP A 212 -10.26 -2.48 -19.04
CA TRP A 212 -10.84 -3.78 -18.71
C TRP A 212 -12.18 -3.62 -17.98
N HIS A 213 -12.24 -2.75 -16.98
CA HIS A 213 -13.48 -2.50 -16.26
C HIS A 213 -14.56 -1.87 -17.16
N CYS A 214 -14.21 -0.91 -18.02
CA CYS A 214 -15.16 -0.32 -18.96
C CYS A 214 -15.62 -1.30 -20.05
N TYR A 215 -14.74 -2.18 -20.54
CA TYR A 215 -15.02 -3.09 -21.66
C TYR A 215 -15.74 -4.37 -21.23
N TYR A 216 -15.46 -4.91 -20.03
CA TYR A 216 -16.08 -6.14 -19.53
C TYR A 216 -17.30 -5.90 -18.60
N SER A 217 -17.45 -4.70 -18.02
CA SER A 217 -18.63 -4.30 -17.21
C SER A 217 -19.90 -3.82 -17.98
N PRO A 218 -20.00 -3.79 -19.33
CA PRO A 218 -21.30 -3.52 -20.00
C PRO A 218 -22.34 -4.62 -19.71
N SER A 219 -21.90 -5.87 -19.52
CA SER A 219 -22.77 -7.03 -19.29
C SER A 219 -23.55 -6.96 -17.97
N LEU A 220 -22.98 -6.33 -16.93
CA LEU A 220 -23.64 -6.13 -15.64
C LEU A 220 -24.62 -4.95 -15.65
N ARG A 221 -24.34 -3.89 -16.42
CA ARG A 221 -25.26 -2.76 -16.58
C ARG A 221 -26.48 -3.12 -17.43
N LEU A 222 -26.32 -3.94 -18.46
CA LEU A 222 -27.45 -4.41 -19.26
C LEU A 222 -28.37 -5.35 -18.45
N GLY A 223 -27.80 -6.20 -17.57
CA GLY A 223 -28.57 -7.06 -16.66
C GLY A 223 -29.25 -6.33 -15.49
N ALA A 224 -28.65 -5.25 -14.99
CA ALA A 224 -29.26 -4.38 -13.98
C ALA A 224 -30.39 -3.53 -14.58
N SER A 225 -30.18 -2.94 -15.75
CA SER A 225 -31.22 -2.19 -16.47
C SER A 225 -32.40 -3.09 -16.87
N LYS A 226 -32.15 -4.33 -17.34
CA LYS A 226 -33.23 -5.29 -17.59
C LYS A 226 -34.02 -5.60 -16.32
N ARG A 227 -33.35 -5.86 -15.18
CA ARG A 227 -34.04 -6.16 -13.90
C ARG A 227 -34.88 -5.00 -13.38
N VAL A 228 -34.44 -3.76 -13.53
CA VAL A 228 -35.22 -2.57 -13.17
C VAL A 228 -36.46 -2.45 -14.06
N LEU A 229 -36.30 -2.66 -15.37
CA LEU A 229 -37.40 -2.55 -16.34
C LEU A 229 -38.43 -3.69 -16.20
N TYR A 230 -37.99 -4.92 -15.87
CA TYR A 230 -38.91 -6.02 -15.52
C TYR A 230 -39.63 -5.80 -14.18
N HIS A 231 -38.98 -5.18 -13.19
CA HIS A 231 -39.61 -4.87 -11.92
C HIS A 231 -40.63 -3.73 -12.06
N GLU A 232 -40.36 -2.73 -12.89
CA GLU A 232 -41.26 -1.61 -13.16
C GLU A 232 -42.46 -2.05 -14.01
N SER A 233 -42.23 -2.92 -15.01
CA SER A 233 -43.30 -3.54 -15.80
C SER A 233 -44.18 -4.49 -14.97
N SER A 234 -43.61 -5.28 -14.07
CA SER A 234 -44.36 -6.15 -13.15
C SER A 234 -45.17 -5.35 -12.13
N SER A 235 -44.59 -4.27 -11.62
CA SER A 235 -45.25 -3.37 -10.68
C SER A 235 -46.44 -2.64 -11.32
N GLY A 236 -46.28 -2.15 -12.55
CA GLY A 236 -47.36 -1.46 -13.28
C GLY A 236 -48.59 -2.34 -13.51
N THR A 237 -48.39 -3.61 -13.88
CA THR A 237 -49.49 -4.58 -14.09
C THR A 237 -50.22 -4.93 -12.78
N PHE A 238 -49.49 -5.01 -11.66
CA PHE A 238 -50.09 -5.31 -10.36
C PHE A 238 -50.96 -4.17 -9.82
N TYR A 239 -50.55 -2.91 -10.02
CA TYR A 239 -51.37 -1.75 -9.65
C TYR A 239 -52.62 -1.61 -10.54
N GLN A 240 -52.52 -1.90 -11.84
CA GLN A 240 -53.69 -1.93 -12.73
C GLN A 240 -54.70 -3.01 -12.33
N LEU A 241 -54.25 -4.21 -11.96
CA LEU A 241 -55.14 -5.29 -11.51
C LEU A 241 -55.81 -5.00 -10.16
N LEU A 242 -55.12 -4.30 -9.25
CA LEU A 242 -55.72 -3.85 -8.00
C LEU A 242 -56.77 -2.75 -8.23
N GLN A 243 -56.52 -1.85 -9.17
CA GLN A 243 -57.43 -0.76 -9.49
C GLN A 243 -58.71 -1.26 -10.19
N ASP A 244 -58.58 -2.22 -11.11
CA ASP A 244 -59.73 -2.89 -11.74
C ASP A 244 -60.54 -3.72 -10.73
N ALA A 245 -59.90 -4.28 -9.70
CA ALA A 245 -60.58 -5.03 -8.65
C ALA A 245 -61.35 -4.14 -7.66
N ASP A 246 -60.83 -2.95 -7.34
CA ASP A 246 -61.53 -1.96 -6.51
C ASP A 246 -62.69 -1.29 -7.26
N ASP A 247 -62.53 -0.98 -8.56
CA ASP A 247 -63.59 -0.38 -9.37
C ASP A 247 -64.77 -1.36 -9.61
N GLN A 248 -64.49 -2.66 -9.66
CA GLN A 248 -65.53 -3.69 -9.81
C GLN A 248 -66.26 -4.00 -8.48
N ALA A 249 -65.67 -3.66 -7.33
CA ALA A 249 -66.31 -3.77 -6.02
C ALA A 249 -67.23 -2.58 -5.69
N LEU A 250 -67.17 -1.48 -6.45
CA LEU A 250 -67.89 -0.24 -6.16
C LEU A 250 -69.21 -0.04 -6.93
N LEU A 251 -69.69 -1.02 -7.70
CA LEU A 251 -70.99 -0.93 -8.39
C LEU A 251 -72.12 -1.47 -7.50
N PRO A 252 -73.04 -0.62 -6.99
CA PRO A 252 -74.23 -1.11 -6.31
C PRO A 252 -75.23 -1.63 -7.33
N SER A 253 -75.75 -2.83 -7.07
CA SER A 253 -76.86 -3.43 -7.80
C SER A 253 -78.09 -2.51 -7.76
N LYS A 254 -78.52 -2.02 -8.93
CA LYS A 254 -79.83 -1.36 -9.07
C LYS A 254 -80.92 -2.41 -8.88
N SER A 255 -81.64 -2.33 -7.76
CA SER A 255 -82.91 -3.03 -7.56
C SER A 255 -84.04 -2.33 -8.34
N SER A 256 -84.81 -3.12 -9.07
CA SER A 256 -86.05 -2.73 -9.74
C SER A 256 -87.21 -2.69 -8.72
N PRO A 257 -88.10 -1.69 -8.76
CA PRO A 257 -89.27 -1.66 -7.88
C PRO A 257 -90.45 -2.40 -8.54
N CYS A 258 -90.95 -3.41 -7.83
CA CYS A 258 -92.25 -4.02 -8.08
C CYS A 258 -93.05 -3.89 -6.78
N ASP A 259 -94.14 -3.10 -6.79
CA ASP A 259 -95.41 -3.53 -6.19
C ASP A 259 -96.58 -2.54 -6.38
N ARG A 260 -97.67 -3.12 -6.93
CA ARG A 260 -99.06 -3.11 -6.46
C ARG A 260 -100.02 -1.95 -6.83
N ALA A 261 -100.98 -2.31 -7.68
CA ALA A 261 -102.42 -2.23 -7.41
C ALA A 261 -103.09 -3.53 -7.89
#